data_AF-T2JSU9-F1
#
_entry.id   AF-T2JSU9-F1
#
_cell.length_a   1.000
_cell.length_b   1.000
_cell.length_c   1.000
_cell.angle_alpha   90.00
_cell.angle_beta   90.00
_cell.angle_gamma   90.00
#
_symmetry.space_group_name_H-M   'P 1'
#
loop_
_entity.id
_entity.type
_entity.pdbx_description
1 polymer ?
#
loop_
_entity_poly.entity_id
_entity_poly.type
_entity_poly.pdbx_seq_one_letter_code
_entity_poly.pdbx_strand_id
1 'polypeptide(L)' 'MKINSRIFTTVLFSTIVFISQERSFAQVIPDQTLPKDSVIIEQGNVILIEGGTTTGGNLFHSLKTFRFLLEV' A
#
# COMPACT_ATOMS: atom_id res chain seq x y z
N MET A 1 -47.93 0.19 2.49
CA MET A 1 -46.93 -0.90 2.57
C MET A 1 -46.11 -0.70 3.83
N LYS A 2 -46.14 -1.62 4.80
CA LYS A 2 -45.35 -1.50 6.05
C LYS A 2 -44.05 -2.28 5.87
N ILE A 3 -42.91 -1.59 5.88
CA ILE A 3 -41.59 -2.21 5.79
C ILE A 3 -41.23 -2.79 7.15
N ASN A 4 -40.71 -4.03 7.16
CA ASN A 4 -40.28 -4.69 8.39
C ASN A 4 -39.04 -3.97 8.97
N SER A 5 -39.15 -3.54 10.23
CA SER A 5 -38.09 -2.82 10.96
C SER A 5 -36.75 -3.59 10.99
N ARG A 6 -36.78 -4.93 11.01
CA ARG A 6 -35.56 -5.77 10.96
C ARG A 6 -34.87 -5.74 9.60
N ILE A 7 -35.66 -5.74 8.52
CA ILE A 7 -35.14 -5.65 7.17
C ILE A 7 -34.52 -4.26 6.97
N PHE A 8 -35.23 -3.22 7.40
CA PHE A 8 -34.76 -1.84 7.30
C PHE A 8 -33.42 -1.62 8.02
N THR A 9 -33.30 -2.10 9.25
CA THR A 9 -32.06 -1.97 10.05
C THR A 9 -30.90 -2.77 9.46
N THR A 10 -31.16 -3.97 8.93
CA THR A 10 -30.12 -4.80 8.28
C THR A 10 -29.56 -4.13 7.03
N VAL A 11 -30.44 -3.61 6.17
CA VAL A 11 -30.03 -2.90 4.95
C VAL A 11 -29.22 -1.66 5.31
N LEU A 12 -29.70 -0.85 6.25
CA LEU A 12 -29.02 0.37 6.69
C LEU A 12 -27.61 0.07 7.24
N PHE A 13 -27.46 -0.99 8.02
CA PHE A 13 -26.16 -1.40 8.55
C PHE A 13 -25.20 -1.83 7.43
N SER A 14 -25.67 -2.65 6.48
CA SER A 14 -24.85 -3.12 5.37
C SER A 14 -24.35 -1.99 4.46
N THR A 15 -25.18 -0.98 4.19
CA THR A 15 -24.79 0.18 3.37
C THR A 15 -23.75 1.04 4.07
N ILE A 16 -23.85 1.21 5.39
CA ILE A 16 -22.85 1.98 6.16
C ILE A 16 -21.48 1.30 6.10
N VAL A 17 -21.42 -0.02 6.27
CA VAL A 17 -20.16 -0.80 6.19
C VAL A 17 -19.53 -0.71 4.80
N PHE A 18 -20.35 -0.72 3.74
CA PHE A 18 -19.84 -0.67 2.37
C PHE A 18 -19.22 0.69 2.01
N ILE A 19 -19.71 1.78 2.61
CA ILE A 19 -19.22 3.14 2.35
C ILE A 19 -17.98 3.46 3.19
N SER A 20 -17.76 2.77 4.31
CA SER A 20 -16.62 3.00 5.22
C SER A 20 -15.30 2.34 4.77
N GLN A 21 -15.01 2.28 3.47
CA GLN A 21 -13.72 1.77 2.98
C GLN A 21 -12.64 2.85 3.06
N GLU A 22 -11.87 2.84 4.14
CA GLU A 22 -10.67 3.67 4.25
C GLU A 22 -9.53 3.06 3.42
N ARG A 23 -9.00 3.82 2.46
CA ARG A 23 -7.77 3.44 1.76
C ARG A 23 -6.58 3.82 2.63
N SER A 24 -5.86 2.83 3.15
CA SER A 24 -4.60 3.08 3.84
C SER A 24 -3.55 3.57 2.85
N PHE A 25 -3.23 4.87 2.89
CA PHE A 25 -2.02 5.40 2.26
C PHE A 25 -0.86 5.16 3.22
N ALA A 26 -0.25 3.97 3.18
CA ALA A 26 1.00 3.73 3.88
C ALA A 26 2.10 4.53 3.17
N GLN A 27 2.49 5.68 3.72
CA GLN A 27 3.69 6.36 3.28
C GLN A 27 4.90 5.65 3.90
N VAL A 28 5.76 5.09 3.06
CA VAL A 28 7.08 4.59 3.49
C VAL A 28 7.97 5.81 3.71
N ILE A 29 8.41 6.04 4.94
CA ILE A 29 9.51 6.98 5.19
C ILE A 29 10.80 6.24 4.81
N PRO A 30 11.54 6.71 3.79
CA PRO A 30 12.80 6.08 3.45
C PRO A 30 13.78 6.16 4.63
N ASP A 31 14.45 5.04 4.89
CA ASP A 31 15.57 4.97 5.81
C ASP A 31 16.76 5.75 5.21
N GLN A 32 17.20 6.79 5.91
CA GLN A 32 18.34 7.63 5.54
C GLN A 32 19.63 7.23 6.26
N THR A 33 19.61 6.12 7.01
CA THR A 33 20.77 5.61 7.76
C THR A 33 21.59 4.59 6.98
N LEU A 34 21.10 4.16 5.81
CA LEU A 34 21.82 3.23 4.96
C LEU A 34 23.11 3.85 4.40
N PRO A 35 24.29 3.24 4.62
CA PRO A 35 25.57 3.71 4.07
C PRO A 35 25.61 3.78 2.53
N LYS A 36 24.83 2.94 1.86
CA LYS A 36 24.68 2.94 0.41
C LYS A 36 23.20 2.88 0.03
N ASP A 37 22.77 3.88 -0.74
CA ASP A 37 21.41 4.02 -1.23
C ASP A 37 21.04 2.95 -2.28
N SER A 38 19.74 2.68 -2.38
CA SER A 38 19.16 1.94 -3.52
C SER A 38 19.08 2.85 -4.75
N VAL A 39 19.25 2.26 -5.93
CA VAL A 39 19.03 2.91 -7.23
C VAL A 39 17.81 2.27 -7.88
N ILE A 40 16.87 3.10 -8.35
CA ILE A 40 15.65 2.66 -9.03
C ILE A 40 15.74 3.08 -10.50
N ILE A 41 15.59 2.12 -11.41
CA ILE A 41 15.56 2.34 -12.85
C ILE A 41 14.24 1.80 -13.40
N GLU A 42 13.45 2.68 -13.99
CA GLU A 42 12.21 2.32 -14.67
C GLU A 42 12.51 1.88 -16.11
N GLN A 43 12.13 0.66 -16.47
CA GLN A 43 12.30 0.05 -17.78
C GLN A 43 10.94 -0.40 -18.32
N GLY A 44 10.16 0.54 -18.84
CA GLY A 44 8.79 0.27 -19.29
C GLY A 44 7.89 -0.13 -18.12
N ASN A 45 7.38 -1.36 -18.14
CA ASN A 45 6.57 -1.94 -17.05
C ASN A 45 7.40 -2.68 -15.99
N VAL A 46 8.73 -2.67 -16.09
CA VAL A 46 9.64 -3.29 -15.13
C VAL A 46 10.33 -2.20 -14.30
N ILE A 47 10.41 -2.40 -12.98
CA ILE A 47 11.20 -1.57 -12.08
C ILE A 47 12.43 -2.38 -11.66
N LEU A 48 13.61 -1.97 -12.13
CA LEU A 48 14.88 -2.53 -11.69
C LEU A 48 15.34 -1.77 -10.44
N ILE A 49 15.53 -2.51 -9.33
CA ILE A 49 16.07 -1.96 -8.08
C ILE A 49 17.45 -2.58 -7.89
N GLU A 50 18.48 -1.74 -7.92
CA GLU A 50 19.87 -2.14 -7.75
C GLU A 50 20.57 -1.31 -6.65
N GLY A 51 21.83 -1.60 -6.36
CA GLY A 51 22.53 -0.95 -5.23
C GLY A 51 22.07 -1.46 -3.87
N GLY A 52 21.93 -0.57 -2.88
CA GLY A 52 21.58 -0.92 -1.49
C GLY A 52 22.78 -1.22 -0.59
N THR A 53 22.50 -1.46 0.70
CA THR A 53 23.49 -1.70 1.74
C THR A 53 23.57 -3.17 2.09
N THR A 54 24.77 -3.76 2.10
CA THR A 54 24.99 -5.12 2.59
C THR A 54 25.59 -5.11 3.99
N THR A 55 24.99 -5.86 4.90
CA THR A 55 25.49 -6.04 6.27
C THR A 55 25.38 -7.51 6.65
N GLY A 56 26.52 -8.15 6.89
CA GLY A 56 26.58 -9.60 7.09
C GLY A 56 26.12 -10.36 5.83
N GLY A 57 25.11 -11.20 5.98
CA GLY A 57 24.50 -11.96 4.87
C GLY A 57 23.25 -11.32 4.27
N ASN A 58 22.87 -10.10 4.67
CA ASN A 58 21.63 -9.44 4.27
C ASN A 58 21.88 -8.25 3.34
N LEU A 59 20.94 -8.00 2.43
CA LEU A 59 20.87 -6.83 1.56
C LEU A 59 19.66 -5.97 1.94
N PHE A 60 19.91 -4.70 2.23
CA PHE A 60 18.91 -3.73 2.65
C PHE A 60 18.67 -2.69 1.56
N HIS A 61 17.39 -2.47 1.25
CA HIS A 61 16.93 -1.42 0.34
C HIS A 61 16.02 -0.44 1.09
N SER A 62 16.33 0.85 0.98
CA SER A 62 15.45 1.94 1.39
C SER A 62 14.69 2.47 0.17
N LEU A 63 13.37 2.62 0.28
CA LEU A 63 12.50 3.06 -0.81
C LEU A 63 11.74 4.32 -0.39
N LYS A 64 11.89 5.40 -1.14
CA LYS A 64 11.14 6.66 -0.92
C LYS A 64 9.66 6.52 -1.26
N THR A 65 9.32 5.66 -2.19
CA THR A 65 7.94 5.39 -2.59
C THR A 65 7.81 3.92 -2.91
N PHE A 66 6.83 3.28 -2.28
CA PHE A 66 6.40 1.94 -2.62
C PHE A 66 4.91 2.01 -2.90
N ARG A 67 4.50 1.68 -4.13
CA ARG A 67 3.10 1.67 -4.53
C ARG A 67 2.82 0.34 -5.22
N PHE A 68 1.75 -0.33 -4.81
CA PHE A 68 1.17 -1.37 -5.64
C PHE A 68 0.44 -0.67 -6.78
N LEU A 69 0.82 -0.98 -8.02
CA LEU A 69 0.08 -0.56 -9.18
C LEU A 69 -1.18 -1.43 -9.19
N LEU A 70 -2.31 -0.89 -8.70
CA LEU A 70 -3.61 -1.49 -8.96
C LEU A 70 -3.94 -1.14 -10.41
N GLU A 71 -3.72 -2.07 -11.33
CA GLU A 71 -4.41 -2.01 -12.62
C GLU A 71 -5.89 -2.32 -12.33
N VAL A 72 -6.74 -1.30 -12.50
CA VAL A 72 -8.20 -1.41 -12.44
C VAL A 72 -8.76 -1.07 -13.81
#